data_AF-A0A5N8YN88-F1
#
_entry.id   AF-A0A5N8YN88-F1
#
_cell.length_a   1.000
_cell.length_b   1.000
_cell.length_c   1.000
_cell.angle_alpha   90.00
_cell.angle_beta   90.00
_cell.angle_gamma   90.00
#
_symmetry.space_group_name_H-M   'P 1'
#
loop_
_entity.id
_entity.type
_entity.pdbx_description
1 polymer ?
#
loop_
_entity_poly.entity_id
_entity_poly.type
_entity_poly.pdbx_seq_one_letter_code
_entity_poly.pdbx_strand_id
1 'polypeptide(L)'
;MGMTQDENVPLAEDITTPVRIEPGADYSTPADWSWRYISSSQPNAAVFHISHSESTRVLIDYLRPSDSAADANFVLNKEIPVVILDSLDKYWAAESRTQMPLAGIRVPVEGDTVAEAKRALAADLAAQLRLLLLLSSSHKGRIAPALLENMKYLSSCMEPGPGASG
;
A
#
# COMPACT_ATOMS: atom_id res chain seq x y z
N MET A 1 34.21 -35.20 -3.59
CA MET A 1 35.12 -34.14 -3.13
C MET A 1 34.36 -32.85 -3.15
N GLY A 2 34.22 -32.20 -1.98
CA GLY A 2 33.42 -31.00 -1.82
C GLY A 2 34.13 -29.74 -2.32
N MET A 3 33.32 -28.73 -2.62
CA MET A 3 33.69 -27.33 -2.50
C MET A 3 32.56 -26.64 -1.75
N THR A 4 32.78 -26.46 -0.45
CA THR A 4 32.10 -25.49 0.40
C THR A 4 32.36 -24.10 -0.18
N GLN A 5 31.33 -23.43 -0.67
CA GLN A 5 31.39 -21.99 -0.93
C GLN A 5 30.59 -21.29 0.17
N ASP A 6 31.30 -20.41 0.86
CA ASP A 6 31.01 -19.76 2.13
C ASP A 6 29.59 -19.16 2.23
N GLU A 7 28.86 -19.48 3.31
CA GLU A 7 27.56 -18.87 3.66
C GLU A 7 27.70 -17.42 4.16
N ASN A 8 28.89 -16.81 4.04
CA ASN A 8 29.22 -15.45 4.49
C ASN A 8 29.41 -14.43 3.37
N VAL A 9 29.03 -14.70 2.12
CA VAL A 9 29.08 -13.64 1.09
C VAL A 9 27.88 -12.70 1.29
N PRO A 10 28.08 -11.42 1.62
CA PRO A 10 26.98 -10.48 1.74
C PRO A 10 26.28 -10.32 0.38
N LEU A 11 24.99 -10.66 0.34
CA LEU A 11 24.07 -10.36 -0.76
C LEU A 11 23.76 -8.86 -0.78
N ALA A 12 24.68 -8.06 -1.31
CA ALA A 12 24.41 -6.71 -1.77
C ALA A 12 25.66 -6.15 -2.47
N GLU A 13 25.82 -6.44 -3.77
CA GLU A 13 26.53 -5.47 -4.60
C GLU A 13 25.54 -4.35 -4.94
N ASP A 14 25.93 -3.16 -4.52
CA ASP A 14 25.19 -1.92 -4.53
C ASP A 14 24.68 -1.56 -5.95
N ILE A 15 23.36 -1.58 -6.11
CA ILE A 15 22.66 -1.19 -7.35
C ILE A 15 22.84 0.31 -7.70
N THR A 16 23.50 1.08 -6.85
CA THR A 16 23.75 2.51 -7.08
C THR A 16 25.06 2.83 -7.80
N THR A 17 25.80 1.81 -8.25
CA THR A 17 27.02 2.04 -9.04
C THR A 17 26.67 2.80 -10.33
N PRO A 18 27.20 4.02 -10.56
CA PRO A 18 26.80 4.84 -11.70
C PRO A 18 27.25 4.18 -13.01
N VAL A 19 26.31 3.89 -13.90
CA VAL A 19 26.62 3.41 -15.26
C VAL A 19 27.00 4.61 -16.11
N ARG A 20 28.19 4.57 -16.71
CA ARG A 20 28.69 5.62 -17.61
C ARG A 20 28.07 5.40 -18.99
N ILE A 21 27.13 6.25 -19.39
CA ILE A 21 26.44 6.14 -20.69
C ILE A 21 27.20 6.97 -21.73
N GLU A 22 27.70 6.32 -22.78
CA GLU A 22 28.33 6.97 -23.93
C GLU A 22 27.29 7.22 -25.05
N PRO A 23 27.32 8.38 -25.74
CA PRO A 23 26.36 8.68 -26.80
C PRO A 23 26.51 7.73 -27.99
N GLY A 24 25.43 7.05 -28.38
CA GLY A 24 25.34 6.22 -29.58
C GLY A 24 25.44 4.70 -29.37
N ALA A 25 25.53 4.23 -28.12
CA ALA A 25 25.53 2.80 -27.80
C ALA A 25 24.19 2.38 -27.17
N ASP A 26 23.51 1.40 -27.78
CA ASP A 26 22.33 0.74 -27.23
C ASP A 26 22.76 -0.53 -26.48
N TYR A 27 22.57 -0.51 -25.15
CA TYR A 27 22.89 -1.63 -24.26
C TYR A 27 21.64 -2.40 -23.81
N SER A 28 20.56 -2.39 -24.62
CA SER A 28 19.29 -3.10 -24.32
C SER A 28 19.43 -4.61 -24.08
N THR A 29 20.59 -5.19 -24.39
CA THR A 29 20.93 -6.59 -24.10
C THR A 29 22.40 -6.71 -23.69
N PRO A 30 22.73 -6.61 -22.39
CA PRO A 30 24.09 -6.83 -21.91
C PRO A 30 24.52 -8.28 -22.14
N ALA A 31 25.73 -8.47 -22.68
CA ALA A 31 26.24 -9.78 -23.11
C ALA A 31 26.46 -10.80 -21.96
N ASP A 32 26.56 -10.32 -20.71
CA ASP A 32 27.04 -11.11 -19.58
C ASP A 32 25.95 -11.44 -18.54
N TRP A 33 24.67 -11.14 -18.83
CA TRP A 33 23.56 -11.44 -17.93
C TRP A 33 22.76 -12.66 -18.39
N SER A 34 22.85 -13.72 -17.60
CA SER A 34 22.03 -14.93 -17.77
C SER A 34 20.63 -14.67 -17.18
N TRP A 35 19.69 -14.27 -18.04
CA TRP A 35 18.29 -14.13 -17.67
C TRP A 35 17.71 -15.50 -17.25
N ARG A 36 17.19 -15.58 -16.02
CA ARG A 36 16.36 -16.71 -15.58
C ARG A 36 14.95 -16.19 -15.30
N TYR A 37 13.95 -16.82 -15.92
CA TYR A 37 12.56 -16.63 -15.54
C TYR A 37 12.32 -17.27 -14.17
N ILE A 38 12.35 -16.45 -13.12
CA ILE A 38 11.99 -16.88 -11.77
C ILE A 38 10.49 -16.73 -11.62
N SER A 39 9.75 -17.81 -11.86
CA SER A 39 8.36 -17.95 -11.43
C SER A 39 8.35 -18.37 -9.96
N SER A 40 7.88 -17.50 -9.06
CA SER A 40 7.65 -17.85 -7.66
C SER A 40 6.23 -18.36 -7.48
N SER A 41 6.08 -19.67 -7.27
CA SER A 41 4.81 -20.36 -6.98
C SER A 41 4.36 -20.24 -5.51
N GLN A 42 4.71 -19.16 -4.80
CA GLN A 42 4.17 -18.88 -3.46
C GLN A 42 3.53 -17.49 -3.40
N PRO A 43 2.26 -17.37 -2.99
CA PRO A 43 1.56 -16.11 -2.90
C PRO A 43 1.86 -15.49 -1.54
N ASN A 44 2.61 -14.38 -1.50
CA ASN A 44 2.58 -13.38 -0.41
C ASN A 44 3.50 -12.20 -0.77
N ALA A 45 3.22 -11.58 -1.89
CA ALA A 45 3.59 -10.21 -2.16
C ALA A 45 2.55 -9.69 -3.14
N ALA A 46 1.82 -8.64 -2.77
CA ALA A 46 1.08 -7.89 -3.78
C ALA A 46 2.14 -7.22 -4.67
N VAL A 47 2.54 -7.93 -5.72
CA VAL A 47 3.36 -7.42 -6.81
C VAL A 47 2.42 -6.57 -7.65
N PHE A 48 2.54 -5.26 -7.52
CA PHE A 48 1.90 -4.35 -8.45
C PHE A 48 2.69 -4.46 -9.75
N HIS A 49 2.13 -5.16 -10.74
CA HIS A 49 2.61 -5.09 -12.13
C HIS A 49 2.16 -3.75 -12.72
N ILE A 50 2.62 -2.63 -12.15
CA ILE A 50 2.46 -1.32 -12.77
C ILE A 50 3.71 -1.10 -13.59
N SER A 51 3.54 -1.19 -14.90
CA SER A 51 4.55 -0.86 -15.88
C SER A 51 4.97 0.60 -15.65
N HIS A 52 6.27 0.92 -15.68
CA HIS A 52 6.78 2.31 -15.56
C HIS A 52 6.19 3.29 -16.61
N SER A 53 5.43 2.78 -17.59
CA SER A 53 4.69 3.54 -18.60
C SER A 53 3.29 3.99 -18.17
N GLU A 54 2.72 3.50 -17.06
CA GLU A 54 1.31 3.73 -16.68
C GLU A 54 1.13 4.58 -15.41
N SER A 55 2.16 4.69 -14.58
CA SER A 55 2.21 5.59 -13.41
C SER A 55 3.34 6.59 -13.58
N THR A 56 3.03 7.88 -13.60
CA THR A 56 4.05 8.92 -13.80
C THR A 56 4.69 9.36 -12.50
N ARG A 57 3.98 9.26 -11.38
CA ARG A 57 4.45 9.77 -10.09
C ARG A 57 3.86 9.01 -8.90
N VAL A 58 4.70 8.77 -7.90
CA VAL A 58 4.28 8.33 -6.56
C VAL A 58 4.41 9.50 -5.61
N LEU A 59 3.34 9.81 -4.89
CA LEU A 59 3.28 10.86 -3.88
C LEU A 59 3.13 10.24 -2.49
N ILE A 60 3.85 10.80 -1.53
CA ILE A 60 3.64 10.53 -0.10
C ILE A 60 2.93 11.76 0.47
N ASP A 61 1.76 11.55 1.06
CA ASP A 61 0.92 12.60 1.64
C ASP A 61 0.27 12.09 2.93
N TYR A 62 -0.62 12.88 3.53
CA TYR A 62 -1.38 12.54 4.72
C TYR A 62 -2.88 12.66 4.48
N LEU A 63 -3.65 11.64 4.88
CA LEU A 63 -5.07 11.84 5.18
C LEU A 63 -5.22 12.68 6.43
N ARG A 64 -6.11 13.66 6.36
CA ARG A 64 -6.42 14.60 7.45
C ARG A 64 -7.86 14.43 7.90
N PRO A 65 -8.22 14.92 9.11
CA PRO A 65 -9.61 15.01 9.54
C PRO A 65 -10.53 15.67 8.51
N SER A 66 -10.04 16.70 7.81
CA SER A 66 -10.76 17.41 6.74
C SER A 66 -11.07 16.57 5.49
N ASP A 67 -10.41 15.41 5.32
CA ASP A 67 -10.69 14.49 4.21
C ASP A 67 -11.86 13.55 4.55
N SER A 68 -12.36 13.55 5.79
CA SER A 68 -13.56 12.79 6.17
C SER A 68 -14.82 13.55 5.73
N ALA A 69 -15.82 12.82 5.21
CA ALA A 69 -17.11 13.42 4.89
C ALA A 69 -17.84 13.90 6.16
N ALA A 70 -18.57 15.01 6.06
CA ALA A 70 -19.25 15.63 7.20
C ALA A 70 -20.35 14.74 7.82
N ASP A 71 -20.91 13.83 7.03
CA ASP A 71 -21.95 12.88 7.40
C ASP A 71 -21.42 11.46 7.61
N ALA A 72 -20.10 11.27 7.65
CA ALA A 72 -19.51 9.94 7.84
C ALA A 72 -19.83 9.35 9.22
N ASN A 73 -19.98 8.01 9.26
CA ASN A 73 -20.15 7.26 10.51
C ASN A 73 -18.89 7.29 11.38
N PHE A 74 -17.72 7.35 10.76
CA PHE A 74 -16.44 7.49 11.45
C PHE A 74 -15.61 8.53 10.70
N VAL A 75 -14.91 9.36 11.47
CA VAL A 75 -14.05 10.43 10.94
C VAL A 75 -12.64 10.25 11.49
N LEU A 76 -11.65 10.71 10.74
CA LEU A 76 -10.25 10.71 11.17
C LEU A 76 -10.04 11.71 12.31
N ASN A 77 -9.36 11.28 13.37
CA ASN A 77 -9.02 12.14 14.52
C ASN A 77 -7.55 12.59 14.54
N LYS A 78 -6.73 12.09 13.61
CA LYS A 78 -5.33 12.44 13.45
C LYS A 78 -4.90 12.28 11.99
N GLU A 79 -3.73 12.82 11.65
CA GLU A 79 -3.16 12.63 10.33
C GLU A 79 -2.62 11.20 10.16
N ILE A 80 -2.85 10.62 8.97
CA ILE A 80 -2.43 9.28 8.60
C ILE A 80 -1.62 9.33 7.30
N PRO A 81 -0.37 8.83 7.26
CA PRO A 81 0.40 8.78 6.02
C PRO A 81 -0.23 7.86 4.98
N VAL A 82 -0.28 8.34 3.75
CA VAL A 82 -0.80 7.63 2.58
C VAL A 82 0.14 7.72 1.40
N VAL A 83 0.01 6.74 0.51
CA VAL A 83 0.65 6.71 -0.80
C VAL A 83 -0.42 7.03 -1.82
N ILE A 84 -0.10 7.93 -2.74
CA ILE A 84 -0.97 8.29 -3.87
C ILE A 84 -0.22 8.02 -5.15
N LEU A 85 -0.79 7.18 -6.00
CA LEU A 85 -0.28 6.91 -7.34
C LEU A 85 -0.99 7.83 -8.32
N ASP A 86 -0.21 8.58 -9.08
CA ASP A 86 -0.67 9.37 -10.21
C ASP A 86 -0.60 8.49 -11.46
N SER A 87 -1.72 7.82 -11.77
CA SER A 87 -1.91 7.21 -13.09
C SER A 87 -2.39 8.30 -14.04
N LEU A 88 -1.94 8.24 -15.30
CA LEU A 88 -2.21 9.29 -16.29
C LEU A 88 -3.69 9.70 -16.45
N ASP A 89 -4.60 8.84 -15.99
CA ASP A 89 -6.05 8.99 -15.99
C ASP A 89 -6.68 9.27 -14.61
N LYS A 90 -6.06 8.83 -13.50
CA LYS A 90 -6.66 8.79 -12.16
C LYS A 90 -5.62 8.93 -11.04
N TYR A 91 -6.10 9.30 -9.87
CA TYR A 91 -5.33 9.21 -8.63
C TYR A 91 -5.78 8.00 -7.82
N TRP A 92 -4.82 7.19 -7.38
CA TRP A 92 -5.09 6.01 -6.55
C TRP A 92 -4.48 6.19 -5.17
N ALA A 93 -5.30 6.28 -4.14
CA ALA A 93 -4.86 6.45 -2.76
C ALA A 93 -4.87 5.10 -2.03
N ALA A 94 -3.80 4.82 -1.29
CA ALA A 94 -3.69 3.67 -0.40
C ALA A 94 -2.92 4.02 0.88
N GLU A 95 -3.07 3.19 1.91
CA GLU A 95 -2.30 3.31 3.15
C GLU A 95 -0.80 3.08 2.89
N SER A 96 0.05 3.84 3.58
CA SER A 96 1.50 3.68 3.46
C SER A 96 1.98 2.41 4.17
N ARG A 97 2.41 1.39 3.41
CA ARG A 97 2.85 0.08 3.96
C ARG A 97 4.07 0.12 4.88
N THR A 98 4.89 1.17 4.82
CA THR A 98 6.07 1.36 5.70
C THR A 98 5.72 1.84 7.10
N GLN A 99 4.54 2.43 7.30
CA GLN A 99 4.00 2.70 8.63
C GLN A 99 2.73 1.89 8.94
N MET A 100 2.04 1.35 7.91
CA MET A 100 0.68 0.83 8.00
C MET A 100 0.36 -0.25 6.96
N PRO A 101 0.70 -1.52 7.20
CA PRO A 101 -0.02 -2.61 6.59
C PRO A 101 -1.19 -3.01 7.51
N LEU A 102 -2.40 -2.58 7.17
CA LEU A 102 -3.56 -3.33 7.64
C LEU A 102 -3.54 -4.71 7.00
N ALA A 103 -3.85 -5.74 7.77
CA ALA A 103 -3.79 -7.11 7.32
C ALA A 103 -4.92 -7.43 6.34
N GLY A 104 -4.58 -8.06 5.22
CA GLY A 104 -5.51 -8.41 4.13
C GLY A 104 -5.11 -7.78 2.80
N ILE A 105 -5.69 -8.28 1.71
CA ILE A 105 -5.53 -7.68 0.38
C ILE A 105 -6.43 -6.45 0.32
N ARG A 106 -5.84 -5.27 0.15
CA ARG A 106 -6.58 -4.05 -0.16
C ARG A 106 -6.26 -3.59 -1.56
N VAL A 107 -7.30 -3.12 -2.24
CA VAL A 107 -7.19 -2.41 -3.51
C VAL A 107 -7.14 -0.91 -3.18
N PRO A 108 -6.18 -0.15 -3.75
CA PRO A 108 -6.19 1.31 -3.67
C PRO A 108 -7.52 1.89 -4.15
N VAL A 109 -7.90 3.05 -3.64
CA VAL A 109 -9.15 3.72 -3.99
C VAL A 109 -8.89 4.82 -5.02
N GLU A 110 -9.70 4.86 -6.08
CA GLU A 110 -9.57 5.83 -7.17
C GLU A 110 -10.22 7.19 -6.88
N GLY A 111 -9.77 8.23 -7.58
CA GLY A 111 -10.39 9.55 -7.66
C GLY A 111 -9.90 10.34 -8.87
N ASP A 112 -10.70 11.30 -9.36
CA ASP A 112 -10.32 12.19 -10.48
C ASP A 112 -9.27 13.24 -10.04
N THR A 113 -9.23 13.53 -8.75
CA THR A 113 -8.23 14.40 -8.12
C THR A 113 -7.62 13.72 -6.91
N VAL A 114 -6.43 14.18 -6.50
CA VAL A 114 -5.79 13.79 -5.23
C VAL A 114 -6.75 13.96 -4.05
N ALA A 115 -7.52 15.06 -4.01
CA ALA A 115 -8.47 15.32 -2.93
C ALA A 115 -9.63 14.31 -2.92
N GLU A 116 -10.15 13.92 -4.08
CA GLU A 116 -11.20 12.91 -4.18
C GLU A 116 -10.69 11.52 -3.81
N ALA A 117 -9.51 11.12 -4.29
CA ALA A 117 -8.90 9.84 -3.91
C ALA A 117 -8.68 9.75 -2.40
N LYS A 118 -8.26 10.86 -1.76
CA LYS A 118 -8.13 10.96 -0.30
C LYS A 118 -9.47 10.82 0.43
N ARG A 119 -10.50 11.55 0.00
CA ARG A 119 -11.84 11.42 0.59
C ARG A 119 -12.41 10.02 0.42
N ALA A 120 -12.20 9.41 -0.74
CA ALA A 120 -12.65 8.07 -1.04
C ALA A 120 -11.94 7.03 -0.16
N LEU A 121 -10.62 7.18 0.03
CA LEU A 121 -9.87 6.35 0.97
C LEU A 121 -10.35 6.55 2.42
N ALA A 122 -10.57 7.79 2.88
CA ALA A 122 -11.11 8.04 4.22
C ALA A 122 -12.49 7.39 4.43
N ALA A 123 -13.35 7.42 3.42
CA ALA A 123 -14.66 6.77 3.44
C ALA A 123 -14.55 5.22 3.48
N ASP A 124 -13.62 4.64 2.72
CA ASP A 124 -13.34 3.20 2.76
C ASP A 124 -12.85 2.76 4.14
N LEU A 125 -11.89 3.49 4.75
CA LEU A 125 -11.42 3.21 6.11
C LEU A 125 -12.55 3.27 7.15
N ALA A 126 -13.43 4.27 7.04
CA ALA A 126 -14.60 4.42 7.91
C ALA A 126 -15.58 3.25 7.76
N ALA A 127 -15.86 2.84 6.52
CA ALA A 127 -16.74 1.70 6.22
C ALA A 127 -16.15 0.40 6.79
N GLN A 128 -14.85 0.21 6.68
CA GLN A 128 -14.18 -0.97 7.21
C GLN A 128 -14.20 -1.02 8.73
N LEU A 129 -13.95 0.09 9.42
CA LEU A 129 -14.08 0.13 10.88
C LEU A 129 -15.49 -0.26 11.31
N ARG A 130 -16.52 0.28 10.64
CA ARG A 130 -17.91 -0.09 10.89
C ARG A 130 -18.14 -1.59 10.71
N LEU A 131 -17.66 -2.17 9.61
CA LEU A 131 -17.78 -3.61 9.34
C LEU A 131 -17.06 -4.45 10.39
N LEU A 132 -15.85 -4.08 10.80
CA LEU A 132 -15.10 -4.80 11.83
C LEU A 132 -15.80 -4.77 13.19
N LEU A 133 -16.38 -3.64 13.58
CA LEU A 133 -17.17 -3.52 14.81
C LEU A 133 -18.45 -4.37 14.76
N LEU A 134 -19.14 -4.40 13.62
CA LEU A 134 -20.31 -5.27 13.40
C LEU A 134 -19.93 -6.76 13.45
N LEU A 135 -18.82 -7.14 12.81
CA LEU A 135 -18.32 -8.51 12.85
C LEU A 135 -17.90 -8.93 14.27
N SER A 136 -17.21 -8.05 14.99
CA SER A 136 -16.78 -8.28 16.36
C SER A 136 -17.97 -8.49 17.31
N SER A 137 -19.03 -7.68 17.17
CA SER A 137 -20.24 -7.81 17.98
C SER A 137 -21.06 -9.07 17.63
N SER A 138 -21.15 -9.43 16.35
CA SER A 138 -21.91 -10.59 15.88
C SER A 138 -21.24 -11.94 16.20
N HIS A 139 -19.92 -12.05 16.03
CA HIS A 139 -19.21 -13.33 16.10
C HIS A 139 -18.73 -13.75 17.51
N LYS A 140 -19.16 -13.07 18.59
CA LYS A 140 -18.79 -13.37 19.99
C LYS A 140 -17.29 -13.69 20.18
N GLY A 141 -16.41 -12.93 19.51
CA GLY A 141 -14.95 -13.09 19.63
C GLY A 141 -14.29 -14.15 18.73
N ARG A 142 -15.00 -14.74 17.75
CA ARG A 142 -14.39 -15.64 16.73
C ARG A 142 -13.82 -14.90 15.51
N ILE A 143 -13.42 -13.66 15.67
CA ILE A 143 -12.81 -12.85 14.61
C ILE A 143 -11.31 -13.18 14.50
N ALA A 144 -10.78 -13.24 13.28
CA ALA A 144 -9.37 -13.56 13.05
C ALA A 144 -8.45 -12.52 13.74
N PRO A 145 -7.32 -12.94 14.34
CA PRO A 145 -6.42 -12.02 15.06
C PRO A 145 -5.97 -10.82 14.23
N ALA A 146 -5.67 -11.05 12.95
CA ALA A 146 -5.30 -10.01 11.99
C ALA A 146 -6.38 -8.92 11.82
N LEU A 147 -7.66 -9.30 11.85
CA LEU A 147 -8.77 -8.36 11.75
C LEU A 147 -8.99 -7.59 13.06
N LEU A 148 -8.65 -8.19 14.22
CA LEU A 148 -8.63 -7.48 15.49
C LEU A 148 -7.53 -6.41 15.53
N GLU A 149 -6.36 -6.70 14.95
CA GLU A 149 -5.29 -5.71 14.81
C GLU A 149 -5.72 -4.54 13.92
N ASN A 150 -6.37 -4.84 12.78
CA ASN A 150 -6.94 -3.79 11.94
C ASN A 150 -7.95 -2.94 12.69
N MET A 151 -8.86 -3.58 13.44
CA MET A 151 -9.88 -2.87 14.21
C MET A 151 -9.27 -1.98 15.29
N LYS A 152 -8.28 -2.48 16.04
CA LYS A 152 -7.55 -1.71 17.06
C LYS A 152 -6.86 -0.50 16.42
N TYR A 153 -6.21 -0.72 15.29
CA TYR A 153 -5.52 0.34 14.58
C TYR A 153 -6.50 1.42 14.09
N LEU A 154 -7.56 1.04 13.37
CA LEU A 154 -8.57 1.98 12.87
C LEU A 154 -9.27 2.73 14.01
N SER A 155 -9.56 2.05 15.12
CA SER A 155 -10.11 2.70 16.33
C SER A 155 -9.13 3.67 16.99
N SER A 156 -7.82 3.57 16.72
CA SER A 156 -6.81 4.49 17.25
C SER A 156 -6.68 5.78 16.44
N CYS A 157 -7.21 5.80 15.21
CA CYS A 157 -7.05 6.90 14.26
C CYS A 157 -8.39 7.46 13.76
N MET A 158 -9.50 6.84 14.16
CA MET A 158 -10.84 7.26 13.83
C MET A 158 -11.71 7.30 15.08
N GLU A 159 -12.72 8.17 15.04
CA GLU A 159 -13.73 8.30 16.09
C GLU A 159 -15.14 8.36 15.48
N PRO A 160 -16.19 8.09 16.27
CA PRO A 160 -17.57 8.20 15.78
C PRO A 160 -17.84 9.59 15.23
N GLY A 161 -18.26 9.64 13.97
CA GLY A 161 -18.64 10.87 13.29
C GLY A 161 -20.11 11.22 13.50
N PRO A 162 -20.58 12.36 12.98
CA PRO A 162 -21.97 12.80 13.10
C PRO A 162 -22.99 11.78 12.57
N GLY A 163 -22.59 10.99 11.55
CA GLY A 163 -23.44 9.94 10.96
C GLY A 163 -23.61 8.69 11.84
N ALA A 164 -22.80 8.49 12.88
CA ALA A 164 -22.87 7.31 13.76
C ALA A 164 -24.15 7.25 14.61
N SER A 165 -24.89 8.36 14.70
CA SER A 165 -26.08 8.52 15.54
C SER A 165 -27.38 8.04 14.87
N GLY A 166 -27.28 7.47 13.66
CA GLY A 166 -28.41 6.99 12.84
C GLY A 166 -28.58 5.48 12.82
#